data_AF-A0A0J8YCE9-F1
#
_entry.id   AF-A0A0J8YCE9-F1
#
_cell.length_a   1.000
_cell.length_b   1.000
_cell.length_c   1.000
_cell.angle_alpha   90.00
_cell.angle_beta   90.00
_cell.angle_gamma   90.00
#
_symmetry.space_group_name_H-M   'P 1'
#
loop_
_entity.id
_entity.type
_entity.pdbx_description
1 polymer ?
#
loop_
_entity_poly.entity_id
_entity_poly.type
_entity_poly.pdbx_seq_one_letter_code
_entity_poly.pdbx_strand_id
1 'polypeptide(L)'
;MTSVPPETTEQEVLSALKKNRWIYQQLRDFRVQQAHVIPRQYVSGESHYYLGKQYQLKVIEAPTQPQKVKMLRRCLEVTVKHKSSKHLRTDENRFFVHTA
;
A
#
# COMPACT_ATOMS: atom_id res chain seq x y z
N MET A 1 12.61 -15.82 -14.58
CA MET A 1 13.77 -16.43 -15.24
C MET A 1 14.86 -15.37 -15.27
N THR A 2 15.84 -15.44 -14.38
CA THR A 2 16.99 -14.51 -14.36
C THR A 2 18.08 -15.15 -15.21
N SER A 3 18.37 -14.59 -16.38
CA SER A 3 19.45 -15.06 -17.24
C SER A 3 20.79 -14.61 -16.67
N VAL A 4 21.69 -15.56 -16.40
CA VAL A 4 23.09 -15.30 -16.07
C VAL A 4 23.87 -15.22 -17.40
N PRO A 5 24.79 -14.26 -17.58
CA PRO A 5 25.65 -14.19 -18.76
C PRO A 5 26.42 -15.49 -18.98
N PRO A 6 26.62 -15.94 -20.25
CA PRO A 6 27.24 -17.24 -20.54
C PRO A 6 28.72 -17.33 -20.15
N GLU A 7 29.39 -16.20 -19.95
CA GLU A 7 30.80 -16.09 -19.54
C GLU A 7 31.01 -16.20 -18.01
N THR A 8 29.93 -16.28 -17.22
CA THR A 8 30.04 -16.30 -15.75
C THR A 8 30.46 -17.69 -15.26
N THR A 9 31.57 -17.76 -14.53
CA THR A 9 32.05 -19.03 -13.97
C THR A 9 31.16 -19.49 -12.82
N GLU A 10 31.00 -20.81 -12.65
CA GLU A 10 30.17 -21.39 -11.58
C GLU A 10 30.57 -20.89 -10.18
N GLN A 11 31.87 -20.65 -9.96
CA GLN A 11 32.40 -20.07 -8.73
C GLN A 11 31.93 -18.63 -8.47
N GLU A 12 31.82 -17.80 -9.51
CA GLU A 12 31.33 -16.42 -9.40
C GLU A 12 29.84 -16.42 -9.04
N VAL A 13 29.05 -17.29 -9.68
CA VAL A 13 27.62 -17.47 -9.37
C VAL A 13 27.44 -17.89 -7.91
N LEU A 14 28.18 -18.91 -7.45
CA LEU A 14 28.12 -19.38 -6.07
C LEU A 14 28.56 -18.29 -5.08
N SER A 15 29.56 -17.48 -5.42
CA SER A 15 30.02 -16.37 -4.58
C SER A 15 28.96 -15.26 -4.45
N ALA A 16 28.27 -14.93 -5.55
CA ALA A 16 27.19 -13.93 -5.55
C ALA A 16 25.98 -14.43 -4.75
N LEU A 17 25.62 -15.70 -4.88
CA LEU A 17 24.54 -16.31 -4.09
C LEU A 17 24.86 -16.29 -2.59
N LYS A 18 26.11 -16.60 -2.19
CA LYS A 18 26.57 -16.49 -0.79
C LYS A 18 26.49 -15.06 -0.28
N LYS A 19 26.89 -14.06 -1.07
CA LYS A 19 26.81 -12.63 -0.71
C LYS A 19 25.37 -12.13 -0.53
N ASN A 20 24.40 -12.78 -1.18
CA ASN A 20 22.99 -12.37 -1.14
C ASN A 20 22.16 -13.07 -0.05
N ARG A 21 22.77 -13.86 0.84
CA ARG A 21 22.08 -14.51 1.96
C ARG A 21 21.29 -13.52 2.82
N TRP A 22 21.84 -12.33 3.06
CA TRP A 22 21.18 -11.29 3.86
C TRP A 22 19.88 -10.79 3.20
N ILE A 23 19.86 -10.67 1.86
CA ILE A 23 18.65 -10.27 1.11
C ILE A 23 17.55 -11.32 1.27
N TYR A 24 17.88 -12.60 1.14
CA TYR A 24 16.93 -13.68 1.33
C TYR A 24 16.38 -13.75 2.76
N GLN A 25 17.23 -13.49 3.76
CA GLN A 25 16.80 -13.41 5.16
C GLN A 25 15.84 -12.24 5.37
N GLN A 26 16.20 -11.04 4.89
CA GLN A 26 15.32 -9.87 5.00
C GLN A 26 13.97 -10.10 4.31
N LEU A 27 13.97 -10.67 3.11
CA LEU A 27 12.73 -10.99 2.40
C LEU A 27 11.87 -12.01 3.16
N ARG A 28 12.50 -12.99 3.83
CA ARG A 28 11.78 -13.94 4.67
C ARG A 28 11.17 -13.25 5.88
N ASP A 29 11.93 -12.41 6.57
CA ASP A 29 11.49 -11.71 7.76
C ASP A 29 10.34 -10.74 7.44
N PHE A 30 10.42 -10.02 6.31
CA PHE A 30 9.32 -9.20 5.80
C PHE A 30 8.05 -10.02 5.56
N ARG A 31 8.15 -11.21 4.97
CA ARG A 31 6.98 -12.08 4.74
C ARG A 31 6.35 -12.54 6.05
N VAL A 32 7.16 -12.87 7.06
CA VAL A 32 6.67 -13.25 8.39
C VAL A 32 5.96 -12.07 9.06
N GLN A 33 6.53 -10.87 9.00
CA GLN A 33 5.90 -9.65 9.52
C GLN A 33 4.58 -9.32 8.79
N GLN A 34 4.52 -9.58 7.48
CA GLN A 34 3.33 -9.34 6.66
C GLN A 34 2.23 -10.39 6.86
N ALA A 35 2.53 -11.56 7.44
CA ALA A 35 1.58 -12.67 7.57
C ALA A 35 0.32 -12.31 8.37
N HIS A 36 0.41 -11.34 9.28
CA HIS A 36 -0.70 -10.88 10.12
C HIS A 36 -1.26 -9.51 9.71
N VAL A 37 -0.81 -8.96 8.58
CA VAL A 37 -1.34 -7.68 8.09
C VAL A 37 -2.75 -7.91 7.57
N ILE A 38 -3.72 -7.42 8.33
CA ILE A 38 -5.12 -7.44 7.94
C ILE A 38 -5.29 -6.49 6.74
N PRO A 39 -5.91 -6.95 5.62
CA PRO A 39 -6.24 -6.06 4.53
C PRO A 39 -7.10 -4.90 5.01
N ARG A 40 -6.77 -3.68 4.57
CA ARG A 40 -7.52 -2.46 4.92
C ARG A 40 -8.98 -2.59 4.52
N GLN A 41 -9.88 -2.24 5.43
CA GLN A 41 -11.33 -2.38 5.23
C GLN A 41 -11.97 -1.08 4.73
N TYR A 42 -11.21 0.02 4.77
CA TYR A 42 -11.62 1.36 4.39
C TYR A 42 -12.87 1.80 5.16
N VAL A 43 -12.93 1.47 6.45
CA VAL A 43 -14.05 1.85 7.32
C VAL A 43 -13.74 3.14 8.08
N SER A 44 -14.80 3.88 8.44
CA SER A 44 -14.63 5.08 9.27
C SER A 44 -13.96 4.72 10.60
N GLY A 45 -12.93 5.46 10.98
CA GLY A 45 -12.09 5.20 12.15
C GLY A 45 -10.77 4.50 11.84
N GLU A 46 -10.63 3.89 10.65
CA GLU A 46 -9.40 3.19 10.26
C GLU A 46 -8.24 4.17 10.00
N SER A 47 -7.04 3.83 10.47
CA SER A 47 -5.84 4.65 10.25
C SER A 47 -5.21 4.40 8.89
N HIS A 48 -4.98 5.47 8.13
CA HIS A 48 -4.38 5.45 6.80
C HIS A 48 -3.16 6.38 6.76
N TYR A 49 -2.05 5.90 6.21
CA TYR A 49 -0.89 6.74 5.94
C TYR A 49 -1.06 7.44 4.59
N TYR A 50 -0.93 8.76 4.59
CA TYR A 50 -0.91 9.57 3.39
C TYR A 50 0.22 10.60 3.48
N LEU A 51 1.06 10.67 2.45
CA LEU A 51 2.28 11.51 2.42
C LEU A 51 3.16 11.37 3.68
N GLY A 52 3.30 10.14 4.18
CA GLY A 52 4.12 9.82 5.37
C GLY A 52 3.50 10.22 6.71
N LYS A 53 2.27 10.77 6.75
CA LYS A 53 1.55 11.11 7.98
C LYS A 53 0.34 10.18 8.16
N GLN A 54 0.03 9.83 9.41
CA GLN A 54 -1.13 9.00 9.75
C GLN A 54 -2.38 9.85 9.91
N TYR A 55 -3.43 9.52 9.16
CA TYR A 55 -4.76 10.12 9.18
C TYR A 55 -5.81 9.08 9.58
N GLN A 56 -6.90 9.52 10.20
CA GLN A 56 -8.08 8.67 10.41
C GLN A 56 -9.04 8.82 9.23
N LEU A 57 -9.48 7.71 8.66
CA LEU A 57 -10.49 7.70 7.60
C LEU A 57 -11.86 8.03 8.19
N LYS A 58 -12.61 8.91 7.53
CA LYS A 58 -14.00 9.21 7.87
C LYS A 58 -14.84 9.14 6.60
N VAL A 59 -15.69 8.13 6.53
CA VAL A 59 -16.56 7.90 5.36
C VAL A 59 -17.90 8.56 5.62
N ILE A 60 -18.23 9.56 4.80
CA ILE A 60 -19.49 10.31 4.84
C ILE A 60 -20.35 9.87 3.67
N GLU A 61 -21.55 9.40 3.96
CA GLU A 61 -22.54 9.07 2.93
C GLU A 61 -23.40 10.29 2.64
N ALA A 62 -23.36 10.77 1.41
CA ALA A 62 -24.11 11.93 0.95
C ALA A 62 -24.59 11.68 -0.49
N PRO A 63 -25.81 11.14 -0.68
CA PRO A 63 -26.33 10.73 -1.99
C PRO A 63 -26.40 11.87 -3.01
N THR A 64 -26.63 13.09 -2.52
CA THR A 64 -26.82 14.30 -3.32
C THR A 64 -25.53 15.09 -3.56
N GLN A 65 -24.43 14.75 -2.87
CA GLN A 65 -23.15 15.44 -3.03
C GLN A 65 -22.24 14.71 -4.03
N PRO A 66 -21.36 15.45 -4.73
CA PRO A 66 -20.32 14.81 -5.52
C PRO A 66 -19.37 14.02 -4.62
N GLN A 67 -18.86 12.89 -5.15
CA GLN A 67 -17.79 12.15 -4.48
C GLN A 67 -16.56 13.04 -4.39
N LYS A 68 -16.01 13.15 -3.19
CA LYS A 68 -14.83 13.98 -2.92
C LYS A 68 -14.04 13.43 -1.76
N VAL A 69 -12.74 13.61 -1.83
CA VAL A 69 -11.83 13.36 -0.72
C VAL A 69 -11.27 14.69 -0.27
N LYS A 70 -11.29 14.95 1.03
CA LYS A 70 -10.68 16.14 1.62
C LYS A 70 -9.91 15.75 2.87
N MET A 71 -8.79 16.42 3.06
CA MET A 71 -8.00 16.30 4.26
C MET A 71 -8.38 17.44 5.20
N LEU A 72 -8.81 17.09 6.41
CA LEU A 72 -9.12 18.06 7.45
C LEU A 72 -8.40 17.65 8.73
N ARG A 73 -7.43 18.48 9.15
CA ARG A 73 -6.58 18.20 10.31
C ARG A 73 -5.90 16.83 10.17
N ARG A 74 -6.20 15.88 11.06
CA ARG A 74 -5.67 14.52 11.06
C ARG A 74 -6.69 13.49 10.54
N CYS A 75 -7.69 13.96 9.80
CA CYS A 75 -8.74 13.12 9.22
C CYS A 75 -8.73 13.20 7.69
N LEU A 76 -8.89 12.03 7.07
CA LEU A 76 -9.16 11.87 5.65
C LEU A 76 -10.67 11.66 5.49
N GLU A 77 -11.39 12.71 5.09
CA GLU A 77 -12.84 12.62 4.88
C GLU A 77 -13.14 12.23 3.43
N VAL A 78 -13.79 11.09 3.25
CA VAL A 78 -14.24 10.58 1.95
C VAL A 78 -15.76 10.69 1.90
N THR A 79 -16.26 11.51 0.99
CA THR A 79 -17.70 11.63 0.72
C THR A 79 -18.08 10.69 -0.41
N VAL A 80 -19.00 9.76 -0.16
CA VAL A 80 -19.51 8.80 -1.14
C VAL A 80 -21.02 8.92 -1.28
N LYS A 81 -21.55 8.62 -2.47
CA LYS A 81 -23.00 8.62 -2.70
C LYS A 81 -23.70 7.43 -2.04
N HIS A 82 -23.02 6.28 -1.99
CA HIS A 82 -23.47 5.06 -1.34
C HIS A 82 -22.32 4.42 -0.56
N LYS A 83 -22.58 3.94 0.66
CA LYS A 83 -21.64 3.14 1.43
C LYS A 83 -21.47 1.75 0.81
N SER A 84 -20.42 1.56 0.03
CA SER A 84 -19.95 0.23 -0.38
C SER A 84 -18.44 0.15 -0.21
N SER A 85 -18.00 -0.79 0.62
CA SER A 85 -16.59 -1.00 1.00
C SER A 85 -15.67 -1.29 -0.18
N LYS A 86 -16.22 -1.78 -1.29
CA LYS A 86 -15.45 -2.14 -2.50
C LYS A 86 -14.98 -0.93 -3.31
N HIS A 87 -15.63 0.24 -3.19
CA HIS A 87 -15.29 1.42 -4.03
C HIS A 87 -14.27 2.37 -3.38
N LEU A 88 -14.15 2.34 -2.05
CA LEU A 88 -13.29 3.27 -1.31
C LEU A 88 -11.80 3.08 -1.62
N ARG A 89 -11.37 1.84 -1.85
CA ARG A 89 -9.99 1.51 -2.27
C ARG A 89 -9.60 2.13 -3.62
N THR A 90 -10.55 2.23 -4.54
CA THR A 90 -10.31 2.75 -5.89
C THR A 90 -10.32 4.28 -5.90
N ASP A 91 -11.19 4.89 -5.10
CA ASP A 91 -11.31 6.34 -5.00
C ASP A 91 -10.07 6.95 -4.31
N GLU A 92 -9.49 6.28 -3.30
CA GLU A 92 -8.23 6.73 -2.68
C GLU A 92 -7.02 6.76 -3.62
N ASN A 93 -6.99 6.00 -4.72
CA ASN A 93 -5.87 6.11 -5.67
C ASN A 93 -6.16 7.12 -6.78
N ARG A 94 -7.43 7.34 -7.12
CA ARG A 94 -7.83 8.22 -8.22
C ARG A 94 -7.80 9.70 -7.86
N PHE A 95 -8.23 10.05 -6.65
CA PHE A 95 -8.31 11.45 -6.23
C PHE A 95 -6.96 12.04 -5.81
N PHE A 96 -5.97 11.21 -5.48
CA PHE A 96 -4.70 11.67 -4.92
C PHE A 96 -3.56 11.77 -5.92
N VAL A 97 -3.70 11.19 -7.12
CA VAL A 97 -2.69 11.32 -8.21
C VAL A 97 -2.82 12.67 -8.93
N HIS A 98 -3.94 13.38 -8.79
CA HIS A 98 -4.24 14.63 -9.51
C HIS A 98 -4.12 15.91 -8.66
N THR A 99 -3.58 15.83 -7.45
CA THR A 99 -3.30 17.02 -6.63
C THR A 99 -1.91 16.89 -6.05
N ALA A 100 -0.92 17.03 -6.93
CA ALA A 100 0.48 17.34 -6.66
C ALA A 100 1.00 18.20 -7.81
#